data_AF-A0A0F9EUP1-F1
#
_entry.id   AF-A0A0F9EUP1-F1
#
_cell.length_a   1.000
_cell.length_b   1.000
_cell.length_c   1.000
_cell.angle_alpha   90.00
_cell.angle_beta   90.00
_cell.angle_gamma   90.00
#
_symmetry.space_group_name_H-M   'P 1'
#
loop_
_entity.id
_entity.type
_entity.pdbx_description
1 polymer ?
#
loop_
_entity_poly.entity_id
_entity_poly.type
_entity_poly.pdbx_seq_one_letter_code
_entity_poly.pdbx_strand_id
1 'polypeptide(L)'
;AKDKTISANLHTKKQVNWVFSKDGECLIDYVGRFHRFKESLKELTSICNQDELKIKTFNTTTHPPYQELHTPTTISMVAELYQEDIKAFNFTFNNEE
;
A
#
# COMPACT_ATOMS: atom_id res chain seq x y z
N ALA A 1 30.89 -13.49 -0.77
CA ALA A 1 30.07 -14.51 -1.47
C ALA A 1 28.85 -13.81 -2.04
N LYS A 2 28.56 -14.05 -3.32
CA LYS A 2 27.40 -13.50 -4.03
C LYS A 2 26.16 -14.23 -3.54
N ASP A 3 25.32 -13.54 -2.76
CA ASP A 3 23.92 -13.94 -2.61
C ASP A 3 23.03 -12.69 -2.59
N LYS A 4 23.11 -11.91 -3.68
CA LYS A 4 22.09 -10.93 -4.03
C LYS A 4 21.02 -11.63 -4.85
N THR A 5 20.42 -12.67 -4.28
CA THR A 5 19.18 -13.22 -4.82
C THR A 5 18.08 -12.25 -4.41
N ILE A 6 17.99 -11.11 -5.11
CA ILE A 6 16.74 -10.35 -5.16
C ILE A 6 15.74 -11.38 -5.67
N SER A 7 14.89 -11.90 -4.78
CA SER A 7 13.87 -12.89 -5.15
C SER A 7 13.20 -12.37 -6.42
N ALA A 8 13.28 -13.12 -7.51
CA ALA A 8 13.06 -12.63 -8.86
C ALA A 8 11.72 -11.89 -9.06
N ASN A 9 10.77 -12.08 -8.13
CA ASN A 9 9.40 -11.56 -8.21
C ASN A 9 8.94 -10.82 -6.93
N LEU A 10 9.84 -10.27 -6.11
CA LEU A 10 9.39 -9.55 -4.91
C LEU A 10 8.47 -8.36 -5.26
N HIS A 11 8.79 -7.65 -6.34
CA HIS A 11 8.07 -6.49 -6.82
C HIS A 11 6.69 -6.81 -7.42
N THR A 12 6.40 -8.07 -7.74
CA THR A 12 5.09 -8.54 -8.23
C THR A 12 4.37 -9.44 -7.23
N LYS A 13 4.95 -9.66 -6.05
CA LYS A 13 4.31 -10.45 -5.01
C LYS A 13 3.17 -9.64 -4.40
N LYS A 14 1.97 -10.20 -4.45
CA LYS A 14 0.76 -9.59 -3.91
C LYS A 14 0.89 -9.32 -2.41
N GLN A 15 0.41 -8.17 -1.97
CA GLN A 15 0.45 -7.72 -0.58
C GLN A 15 -0.41 -8.60 0.34
N VAL A 16 -1.53 -9.15 -0.16
CA VAL A 16 -2.38 -10.07 0.60
C VAL A 16 -1.61 -11.27 1.17
N ASN A 17 -0.53 -11.70 0.51
CA ASN A 17 0.33 -12.80 0.98
C ASN A 17 1.06 -12.51 2.30
N TRP A 18 1.08 -11.25 2.74
CA TRP A 18 1.75 -10.82 3.97
C TRP A 18 0.77 -10.48 5.10
N VAL A 19 -0.48 -10.17 4.74
CA VAL A 19 -1.47 -9.60 5.66
C VAL A 19 -2.60 -10.59 5.93
N PHE A 20 -2.86 -11.53 5.02
CA PHE A 20 -3.95 -12.50 5.15
C PHE A 20 -3.44 -13.92 5.39
N SER A 21 -4.24 -14.72 6.11
CA SER A 21 -4.05 -16.16 6.24
C SER A 21 -4.33 -16.85 4.90
N LYS A 22 -3.96 -18.14 4.81
CA LYS A 22 -4.28 -18.95 3.63
C LYS A 22 -5.79 -19.11 3.40
N ASP A 23 -6.57 -18.97 4.47
CA ASP A 23 -8.04 -19.09 4.45
C ASP A 23 -8.72 -17.74 4.18
N GLY A 24 -7.95 -16.66 3.96
CA GLY A 24 -8.47 -15.33 3.63
C GLY A 24 -8.80 -14.45 4.85
N GLU A 25 -8.37 -14.83 6.05
CA GLU A 25 -8.56 -14.03 7.26
C GLU A 25 -7.48 -12.95 7.38
N CYS A 26 -7.85 -11.70 7.68
CA CYS A 26 -6.86 -10.64 7.93
C CYS A 26 -6.14 -10.91 9.26
N LEU A 27 -4.81 -11.01 9.22
CA LEU A 27 -3.95 -11.32 10.37
C LEU A 27 -3.55 -10.08 11.18
N ILE A 28 -3.87 -8.89 10.68
CA ILE A 28 -3.44 -7.60 11.24
C ILE A 28 -4.68 -6.80 11.67
N ASP A 29 -4.58 -6.10 12.81
CA ASP A 29 -5.67 -5.29 13.38
C ASP A 29 -5.95 -4.00 12.59
N TYR A 30 -4.94 -3.50 11.86
CA TYR A 30 -5.01 -2.24 11.14
C TYR A 30 -4.08 -2.17 9.93
N VAL A 31 -4.59 -1.68 8.80
CA VAL A 31 -3.85 -1.46 7.55
C VAL A 31 -3.99 0.01 7.12
N GLY A 32 -2.93 0.80 7.27
CA GLY A 32 -2.92 2.21 6.86
C GLY A 32 -2.56 2.43 5.38
N ARG A 33 -3.00 3.56 4.81
CA ARG A 33 -2.76 3.92 3.40
C ARG A 33 -1.73 5.06 3.29
N PHE A 34 -0.66 4.88 2.51
CA PHE A 34 0.39 5.90 2.36
C PHE A 34 -0.08 7.23 1.76
N HIS A 35 -1.03 7.21 0.80
CA HIS A 35 -1.56 8.45 0.23
C HIS A 35 -2.45 9.22 1.22
N ARG A 36 -2.92 8.56 2.29
CA ARG A 36 -3.64 9.12 3.44
C ARG A 36 -2.83 8.98 4.73
N PHE A 37 -1.51 9.16 4.64
CA PHE A 37 -0.58 8.82 5.71
C PHE A 37 -0.93 9.50 7.05
N LYS A 38 -1.34 10.78 7.02
CA LYS A 38 -1.67 11.52 8.24
C LYS A 38 -2.97 11.02 8.87
N GLU A 39 -3.99 10.79 8.07
CA GLU A 39 -5.27 10.24 8.51
C GLU A 39 -5.05 8.85 9.07
N SER A 40 -4.32 8.00 8.34
CA SER A 40 -4.02 6.65 8.78
C SER A 40 -3.17 6.60 10.04
N LEU A 41 -2.25 7.53 10.22
CA LEU A 41 -1.45 7.63 11.45
C LEU A 41 -2.33 8.03 12.64
N LYS A 42 -3.24 8.99 12.44
CA LYS A 42 -4.17 9.44 13.47
C LYS A 42 -5.10 8.31 13.92
N GLU A 43 -5.62 7.53 12.98
CA GLU A 43 -6.43 6.34 13.26
C GLU A 43 -5.62 5.32 14.07
N LEU A 44 -4.38 5.03 13.66
CA LEU A 44 -3.50 4.11 14.38
C LEU A 44 -3.19 4.58 15.81
N THR A 45 -2.85 5.86 16.01
CA THR A 45 -2.59 6.39 17.36
C THR A 45 -3.83 6.30 18.24
N SER A 46 -5.02 6.50 17.67
CA SER A 46 -6.29 6.31 18.39
C SER A 46 -6.50 4.85 18.79
N ILE A 47 -6.22 3.90 17.90
CA ILE A 47 -6.33 2.46 18.18
C ILE A 47 -5.36 2.06 19.31
N CYS A 48 -4.14 2.60 19.31
CA CYS A 48 -3.12 2.31 20.31
C CYS A 48 -3.26 3.15 21.61
N ASN A 49 -4.28 4.00 21.72
CA ASN A 49 -4.46 4.95 22.83
C ASN A 49 -3.19 5.78 23.09
N GLN A 50 -2.60 6.32 22.02
CA GLN A 50 -1.42 7.18 22.03
C GLN A 50 -1.78 8.59 21.56
N ASP A 51 -0.99 9.56 22.01
CA ASP A 51 -1.06 10.92 21.52
C ASP A 51 -0.62 11.02 20.04
N GLU A 52 -1.00 12.13 19.39
CA GLU A 52 -0.61 12.42 18.01
C GLU A 52 0.92 12.44 17.84
N LEU A 53 1.42 11.61 16.91
CA LEU A 53 2.84 11.50 16.63
C LEU A 53 3.32 12.61 15.68
N LYS A 54 4.36 13.33 16.09
CA LYS A 54 5.04 14.31 15.23
C LYS A 54 6.09 13.64 14.36
N ILE A 55 5.75 13.39 13.10
CA ILE A 55 6.67 12.79 12.12
C ILE A 55 7.36 13.88 11.30
N LYS A 56 8.70 13.80 11.22
CA LYS A 56 9.50 14.64 10.33
C LYS A 56 9.66 13.94 8.98
N THR A 57 9.37 14.63 7.89
CA THR A 57 9.65 14.16 6.53
C THR A 57 11.07 14.55 6.12
N PHE A 58 11.82 13.59 5.57
CA PHE A 58 13.16 13.81 5.02
C PHE A 58 13.19 13.34 3.55
N ASN A 59 14.06 13.94 2.73
CA ASN A 59 14.28 13.58 1.32
C ASN A 59 13.03 13.65 0.44
N THR A 60 12.13 14.60 0.70
CA THR A 60 10.95 14.81 -0.14
C THR A 60 11.37 15.34 -1.50
N THR A 61 10.94 14.65 -2.56
CA THR A 61 11.09 15.07 -3.94
C THR A 61 9.73 15.42 -4.52
N THR A 62 9.69 16.43 -5.40
CA THR A 62 8.46 16.82 -6.08
C THR A 62 8.19 15.87 -7.24
N HIS A 63 7.02 15.25 -7.24
CA HIS A 63 6.54 14.41 -8.33
C HIS A 63 5.07 14.73 -8.63
N PRO A 64 4.61 14.57 -9.88
CA PRO A 64 3.19 14.56 -10.18
C PRO A 64 2.46 13.50 -9.36
N PRO A 65 1.15 13.66 -9.09
CA PRO A 65 0.32 12.59 -8.58
C PRO A 65 0.51 11.31 -9.41
N TYR A 66 0.68 10.16 -8.75
CA TYR A 66 1.03 8.91 -9.45
C TYR A 66 -0.01 8.52 -10.51
N GLN A 67 -1.27 8.92 -10.31
CA GLN A 67 -2.39 8.69 -11.22
C GLN A 67 -2.14 9.32 -12.60
N GLU A 68 -1.47 10.47 -12.65
CA GLU A 68 -1.13 11.16 -13.90
C GLU A 68 -0.02 10.44 -14.68
N LEU A 69 0.72 9.54 -14.03
CA LEU A 69 1.79 8.77 -14.67
C LEU A 69 1.27 7.50 -15.36
N HIS A 70 0.00 7.14 -15.15
CA HIS A 70 -0.60 5.94 -15.71
C HIS A 70 -1.45 6.26 -16.96
N THR A 71 -1.28 5.45 -18.00
CA THR A 71 -2.16 5.44 -19.17
C THR A 71 -3.27 4.41 -18.95
N PRO A 72 -4.39 4.46 -19.70
CA PRO A 72 -5.44 3.44 -19.59
C PRO A 72 -4.89 2.00 -19.75
N THR A 73 -3.88 1.84 -20.61
CA THR A 73 -3.18 0.56 -20.82
C THR A 73 -2.45 0.11 -19.56
N THR A 74 -1.66 0.99 -18.93
CA THR A 74 -0.91 0.59 -17.72
C THR A 74 -1.81 0.41 -16.50
N ILE A 75 -2.92 1.16 -16.39
CA ILE A 75 -3.97 0.92 -15.39
C ILE A 75 -4.51 -0.49 -15.53
N SER A 76 -4.88 -0.90 -16.76
CA SER A 76 -5.44 -2.23 -17.02
C SER A 76 -4.47 -3.35 -16.65
N MET A 77 -3.19 -3.20 -17.00
CA MET A 77 -2.14 -4.17 -16.63
C MET A 77 -1.95 -4.28 -15.11
N VAL A 78 -1.94 -3.15 -14.39
CA VAL A 78 -1.81 -3.14 -12.92
C VAL A 78 -3.07 -3.74 -12.28
N ALA A 79 -4.26 -3.43 -12.79
CA ALA A 79 -5.52 -3.98 -12.30
C ALA A 79 -5.57 -5.50 -12.43
N GLU A 80 -5.10 -6.05 -13.55
CA GLU A 80 -5.00 -7.50 -13.74
C GLU A 80 -3.99 -8.14 -12.79
N LEU A 81 -2.79 -7.57 -12.70
CA LEU A 81 -1.70 -8.12 -11.89
C LEU A 81 -2.03 -8.11 -10.39
N TYR A 82 -2.67 -7.04 -9.91
CA TYR A 82 -2.96 -6.80 -8.49
C TYR A 82 -4.45 -6.90 -8.13
N GLN A 83 -5.27 -7.57 -8.94
CA GLN A 83 -6.71 -7.71 -8.72
C GLN A 83 -7.09 -8.17 -7.30
N GLU A 84 -6.31 -9.10 -6.73
CA GLU A 84 -6.53 -9.61 -5.37
C GLU A 84 -6.24 -8.56 -4.30
N ASP A 85 -5.15 -7.81 -4.44
CA ASP A 85 -4.82 -6.72 -3.52
C ASP A 85 -5.86 -5.61 -3.63
N ILE A 86 -6.25 -5.24 -4.85
CA ILE A 86 -7.26 -4.22 -5.12
C ILE A 86 -8.59 -4.59 -4.44
N LYS A 87 -9.01 -5.84 -4.57
CA LYS A 87 -10.23 -6.35 -3.94
C LYS A 87 -10.10 -6.39 -2.41
N ALA A 88 -8.99 -6.90 -1.88
CA ALA A 88 -8.79 -7.06 -0.44
C ALA A 88 -8.68 -5.73 0.31
N PHE A 89 -8.06 -4.72 -0.32
CA PHE A 89 -7.83 -3.41 0.30
C PHE A 89 -8.78 -2.32 -0.20
N ASN A 90 -9.85 -2.69 -0.92
CA ASN A 90 -10.81 -1.78 -1.54
C ASN A 90 -10.11 -0.58 -2.19
N PHE A 91 -9.18 -0.84 -3.09
CA PHE A 91 -8.38 0.20 -3.73
C PHE A 91 -9.05 0.70 -5.01
N THR A 92 -9.01 2.01 -5.24
CA THR A 92 -9.47 2.65 -6.47
C THR A 92 -8.36 3.53 -7.04
N PHE A 93 -8.25 3.58 -8.36
CA PHE A 93 -7.29 4.48 -9.03
C PHE A 93 -7.72 5.95 -8.97
N ASN A 94 -9.01 6.20 -8.78
CA ASN A 94 -9.57 7.54 -8.63
C ASN A 94 -9.50 7.95 -7.16
N ASN A 95 -9.18 9.21 -6.89
CA ASN A 95 -9.11 9.77 -5.52
C ASN A 95 -10.49 9.93 -4.83
N GLU A 96 -11.49 9.15 -5.22
CA GLU A 96 -12.84 9.20 -4.66
C GLU A 96 -12.96 8.15 -3.54
N GLU A 97 -12.50 8.51 -2.34
CA GLU A 97 -12.93 7.95 -1.04
C GLU A 97 -12.88 9.01 0.06
#